data_AF-A0A9W4X7T3-F1
#
_entry.id   AF-A0A9W4X7T3-F1
#
_cell.length_a   1.000
_cell.length_b   1.000
_cell.length_c   1.000
_cell.angle_alpha   90.00
_cell.angle_beta   90.00
_cell.angle_gamma   90.00
#
_symmetry.space_group_name_H-M   'P 1'
#
loop_
_entity.id
_entity.type
_entity.pdbx_description
1 polymer ?
#
loop_
_entity_poly.entity_id
_entity_poly.type
_entity_poly.pdbx_seq_one_letter_code
_entity_poly.pdbx_strand_id
1 'polypeptide(L)'
;MSNVAPGSTSVSLLTVDEVKKLNSEQLNEYLRRRLKDTKNINKHANTITVDQEVDGSNFLDLTLDNLLSIRIPLGPAKDIEKVINEIKG
;
A
#
# COMPACT_ATOMS: atom_id res chain seq x y z
N MET A 1 -33.23 15.86 12.95
CA MET A 1 -32.09 16.29 12.13
C MET A 1 -30.99 15.27 12.33
N SER A 2 -30.81 14.33 11.40
CA SER A 2 -29.79 13.29 11.52
C SER A 2 -28.44 13.88 11.11
N ASN A 3 -27.57 14.10 12.08
CA ASN A 3 -26.18 14.44 11.84
C ASN A 3 -25.45 13.18 11.37
N VAL A 4 -25.30 13.01 10.06
CA VAL A 4 -24.45 11.95 9.51
C VAL A 4 -23.02 12.45 9.64
N ALA A 5 -22.31 11.97 10.66
CA ALA A 5 -20.85 12.12 10.71
C ALA A 5 -20.28 11.50 9.42
N PRO A 6 -19.32 12.15 8.73
CA PRO A 6 -18.62 11.49 7.64
C PRO A 6 -17.80 10.38 8.27
N GLY A 7 -18.33 9.16 8.22
CA GLY A 7 -17.63 7.97 8.68
C GLY A 7 -16.28 7.94 7.98
N SER A 8 -15.21 7.97 8.77
CA SER A 8 -13.88 7.59 8.29
C SER A 8 -14.07 6.23 7.64
N THR A 9 -14.01 6.19 6.31
CA THR A 9 -14.13 4.95 5.56
C THR A 9 -12.87 4.17 5.89
N SER A 10 -12.91 3.35 6.94
CA SER A 10 -11.83 2.46 7.27
C SER A 10 -11.66 1.55 6.06
N VAL A 11 -10.63 1.79 5.25
CA VAL A 11 -10.28 0.88 4.16
C VAL A 11 -9.99 -0.45 4.84
N SER A 12 -10.88 -1.41 4.67
CA SER A 12 -10.76 -2.74 5.25
C SER A 12 -9.44 -3.35 4.80
N LEU A 13 -8.65 -3.81 5.78
CA LEU A 13 -7.41 -4.52 5.52
C LEU A 13 -7.76 -5.81 4.77
N LEU A 14 -7.18 -6.00 3.59
CA LEU A 14 -7.29 -7.25 2.87
C LEU A 14 -6.46 -8.31 3.60
N THR A 15 -6.92 -9.56 3.54
CA THR A 15 -6.12 -10.71 3.99
C THR A 15 -4.92 -10.92 3.07
N VAL A 16 -3.90 -11.65 3.56
CA VAL A 16 -2.73 -12.04 2.76
C VAL A 16 -3.15 -12.69 1.43
N ASP A 17 -4.12 -13.60 1.45
CA ASP A 17 -4.58 -14.33 0.26
C ASP A 17 -5.33 -13.44 -0.73
N GLU A 18 -6.02 -12.40 -0.25
CA GLU A 18 -6.66 -11.41 -1.11
C GLU A 18 -5.63 -10.48 -1.75
N VAL A 19 -4.62 -10.03 -0.98
CA VAL A 19 -3.54 -9.20 -1.52
C VAL A 19 -2.77 -9.95 -2.60
N LYS A 20 -2.42 -11.22 -2.39
CA LYS A 20 -1.69 -12.03 -3.38
C LYS A 20 -2.40 -12.19 -4.73
N LYS A 21 -3.72 -11.97 -4.79
CA LYS A 21 -4.51 -12.07 -6.03
C LYS A 21 -4.61 -10.76 -6.80
N LEU A 22 -4.16 -9.64 -6.22
CA LEU A 22 -4.23 -8.33 -6.88
C LEU A 22 -3.20 -8.26 -7.99
N ASN A 23 -3.64 -7.89 -9.18
CA ASN A 23 -2.72 -7.41 -10.21
C ASN A 23 -2.16 -6.02 -9.83
N SER A 24 -1.19 -5.52 -10.59
CA SER A 24 -0.52 -4.25 -10.30
C SER A 24 -1.47 -3.04 -10.24
N GLU A 25 -2.52 -2.99 -11.08
CA GLU A 25 -3.50 -1.91 -11.08
C GLU A 25 -4.38 -1.94 -9.82
N GLN A 26 -4.89 -3.12 -9.46
CA GLN A 26 -5.69 -3.33 -8.27
C GLN A 26 -4.88 -3.06 -7.00
N LEU A 27 -3.61 -3.48 -6.98
CA LEU A 27 -2.69 -3.16 -5.89
C LEU A 27 -2.45 -1.66 -5.79
N ASN A 28 -2.27 -0.96 -6.92
CA ASN A 28 -2.09 0.50 -6.93
C ASN A 28 -3.28 1.20 -6.27
N GLU A 29 -4.49 0.85 -6.69
CA GLU A 29 -5.73 1.41 -6.13
C GLU A 29 -5.85 1.13 -4.64
N TYR A 30 -5.57 -0.11 -4.22
CA TYR A 30 -5.60 -0.52 -2.82
C TYR A 30 -4.61 0.30 -1.98
N LEU A 31 -3.36 0.40 -2.40
CA LEU A 31 -2.33 1.18 -1.70
C LEU A 31 -2.70 2.66 -1.63
N ARG A 32 -3.23 3.23 -2.72
CA ARG A 32 -3.65 4.64 -2.74
C ARG A 32 -4.78 4.94 -1.76
N ARG A 33 -5.69 3.99 -1.57
CA ARG A 33 -6.78 4.07 -0.58
C ARG A 33 -6.25 3.89 0.84
N ARG A 34 -5.46 2.84 1.09
CA ARG A 34 -4.92 2.50 2.42
C ARG A 34 -4.00 3.59 2.98
N LEU A 35 -3.26 4.25 2.09
CA LEU A 35 -2.21 5.22 2.43
C LEU A 35 -2.65 6.66 2.14
N LYS A 36 -3.96 6.86 1.93
CA LYS A 36 -4.55 8.16 1.60
C LYS A 36 -4.20 9.25 2.62
N ASP A 37 -4.15 8.88 3.89
CA ASP A 37 -3.83 9.80 5.00
C ASP A 37 -2.33 9.92 5.27
N THR A 38 -1.52 9.00 4.72
CA THR A 38 -0.05 9.07 4.77
C THR A 38 0.42 9.97 3.63
N LYS A 39 0.53 11.28 3.90
CA LYS A 39 0.83 12.40 2.96
C LYS A 39 1.94 12.17 1.91
N ASN A 40 2.72 11.09 1.97
CA ASN A 40 3.86 10.84 1.08
C ASN A 40 3.86 9.50 0.34
N ILE A 41 2.89 8.60 0.49
CA ILE A 41 3.00 7.27 -0.16
C ILE A 41 2.17 7.15 -1.44
N ASN A 42 1.09 7.93 -1.55
CA ASN A 42 0.30 8.00 -2.79
C ASN A 42 1.15 8.30 -4.04
N LYS A 43 2.20 9.10 -3.90
CA LYS A 43 3.15 9.42 -4.98
C LYS A 43 4.04 8.24 -5.40
N HIS A 44 4.21 7.25 -4.52
CA HIS A 44 5.11 6.11 -4.72
C HIS A 44 4.39 4.82 -5.13
N ALA A 45 3.06 4.77 -5.00
CA ALA A 45 2.27 3.62 -5.44
C ALA A 45 2.53 3.29 -6.92
N ASN A 46 2.61 4.29 -7.80
CA ASN A 46 2.94 4.06 -9.22
C ASN A 46 4.36 3.55 -9.41
N THR A 47 5.34 4.07 -8.66
CA THR A 47 6.71 3.57 -8.74
C THR A 47 6.76 2.09 -8.42
N ILE A 48 6.04 1.65 -7.38
CA ILE A 48 6.01 0.23 -6.99
C ILE A 48 5.27 -0.60 -8.04
N THR A 49 4.03 -0.23 -8.37
CA THR A 49 3.15 -1.13 -9.14
C THR A 49 3.29 -0.99 -10.65
N VAL A 50 3.58 0.21 -11.15
CA VAL A 50 3.68 0.50 -12.59
C VAL A 50 5.13 0.45 -13.02
N ASP A 51 6.01 1.25 -12.40
CA ASP A 51 7.40 1.39 -12.87
C ASP A 51 8.26 0.17 -12.53
N GLN A 52 7.94 -0.55 -11.45
CA GLN A 52 8.63 -1.77 -11.02
C GLN A 52 7.79 -3.04 -11.22
N GLU A 53 6.62 -2.91 -11.84
CA GLU A 53 5.73 -4.03 -12.20
C GLU A 53 5.39 -4.95 -11.02
N VAL A 54 5.36 -4.42 -9.79
CA VAL A 54 5.03 -5.21 -8.60
C VAL A 54 3.53 -5.45 -8.55
N ASP A 55 3.15 -6.72 -8.53
CA ASP A 55 1.80 -7.18 -8.23
C ASP A 55 1.65 -7.57 -6.75
N GLY A 56 0.43 -7.95 -6.35
CA GLY A 56 0.13 -8.31 -4.98
C GLY A 56 0.87 -9.56 -4.47
N SER A 57 1.28 -10.45 -5.37
CA SER A 57 2.04 -11.65 -5.01
C SER A 57 3.45 -11.29 -4.55
N ASN A 58 4.10 -10.37 -5.28
CA ASN A 58 5.45 -9.90 -4.97
C ASN A 58 5.48 -8.81 -3.90
N PHE A 59 4.40 -8.01 -3.79
CA PHE A 59 4.33 -6.86 -2.88
C PHE A 59 4.61 -7.23 -1.42
N LEU A 60 4.04 -8.35 -0.98
CA LEU A 60 4.22 -8.79 0.40
C LEU A 60 5.66 -9.19 0.70
N ASP A 61 6.46 -9.51 -0.30
CA ASP A 61 7.87 -9.92 -0.12
C ASP A 61 8.85 -8.76 -0.24
N LEU A 62 8.37 -7.54 -0.50
CA LEU A 62 9.20 -6.35 -0.50
C LEU A 62 9.78 -6.07 0.89
N THR A 63 11.10 -5.96 0.93
CA THR A 63 11.84 -5.52 2.11
C THR A 63 12.08 -4.00 2.08
N LEU A 64 12.46 -3.42 3.22
CA LEU A 64 12.93 -2.03 3.29
C LEU A 64 14.06 -1.77 2.27
N ASP A 65 15.00 -2.71 2.13
CA ASP A 65 16.11 -2.58 1.19
C ASP A 65 15.63 -2.56 -0.27
N ASN A 66 14.63 -3.38 -0.62
CA ASN A 66 14.03 -3.33 -1.96
C ASN A 66 13.42 -1.95 -2.24
N LEU A 67 12.67 -1.39 -1.28
CA LEU A 67 12.04 -0.08 -1.40
C LEU A 67 13.09 1.04 -1.55
N LEU A 68 14.17 0.99 -0.80
CA LEU A 68 15.28 1.94 -0.92
C LEU A 68 16.00 1.81 -2.26
N SER A 69 16.18 0.58 -2.77
CA SER A 69 16.86 0.31 -4.05
C SER A 69 16.12 0.91 -5.26
N ILE A 70 14.78 0.96 -5.21
CA ILE A 70 13.93 1.59 -6.22
C ILE A 70 13.70 3.10 -5.95
N ARG A 71 14.55 3.69 -5.09
CA ARG A 71 14.59 5.13 -4.75
C ARG A 71 13.34 5.65 -4.04
N ILE A 72 12.62 4.81 -3.30
CA ILE A 72 11.64 5.29 -2.32
C ILE A 72 12.41 5.92 -1.15
N PRO A 73 12.12 7.18 -0.75
CA PRO A 73 12.76 7.79 0.40
C PRO A 73 12.48 7.00 1.69
N LEU A 74 13.43 7.05 2.65
CA LEU A 74 13.39 6.22 3.87
C LEU A 74 12.09 6.31 4.67
N GLY A 75 11.51 7.51 4.81
CA GLY A 75 10.24 7.71 5.54
C GLY A 75 9.10 6.89 4.94
N PRO A 76 8.69 7.17 3.68
CA PRO A 76 7.70 6.37 2.97
C PRO A 76 8.03 4.88 2.90
N ALA A 77 9.29 4.50 2.75
CA ALA A 77 9.70 3.10 2.71
C ALA A 77 9.37 2.37 4.03
N LYS A 78 9.65 2.99 5.19
CA LYS A 78 9.26 2.45 6.51
C LYS A 78 7.75 2.35 6.69
N ASP A 79 6.99 3.33 6.19
CA ASP A 79 5.53 3.28 6.29
C ASP A 79 4.94 2.15 5.43
N ILE A 80 5.50 1.89 4.24
CA ILE A 80 5.10 0.77 3.38
C ILE A 80 5.45 -0.57 4.03
N GLU A 81 6.67 -0.71 4.56
CA GLU A 81 7.09 -1.90 5.30
C GLU A 81 6.14 -2.18 6.47
N LYS A 82 5.73 -1.14 7.21
CA LYS A 82 4.73 -1.28 8.27
C LYS A 82 3.40 -1.81 7.75
N VAL A 83 2.92 -1.32 6.60
CA VAL A 83 1.67 -1.81 5.99
C VAL A 83 1.79 -3.28 5.55
N ILE A 84 2.93 -3.67 4.99
CA ILE A 84 3.19 -5.09 4.64
C ILE A 84 3.12 -5.96 5.89
N ASN A 85 3.76 -5.53 6.98
CA ASN A 85 3.74 -6.26 8.25
C ASN A 85 2.33 -6.31 8.87
N GLU A 86 1.58 -5.21 8.83
CA GLU A 86 0.19 -5.19 9.28
C GLU A 86 -0.71 -6.17 8.52
N ILE A 87 -0.48 -6.36 7.21
CA ILE A 87 -1.21 -7.33 6.39
C ILE A 87 -0.82 -8.77 6.74
N LYS A 88 0.46 -9.02 7.00
CA LYS A 88 0.97 -10.37 7.32
C LYS A 88 0.55 -10.87 8.70
N GLY A 89 0.31 -9.96 9.65
CA GLY A 89 -0.01 -10.28 11.04
C GLY A 89 1.24 -10.40 11.89
#